data_AF-A2BUL9-F1
#
_entry.id   AF-A2BUL9-F1
#
_cell.length_a   1.000
_cell.length_b   1.000
_cell.length_c   1.000
_cell.angle_alpha   90.00
_cell.angle_beta   90.00
_cell.angle_gamma   90.00
#
_symmetry.space_group_name_H-M   'P 1'
#
loop_
_entity.id
_entity.type
_entity.pdbx_description
1 polymer ?
#
loop_
_entity_poly.entity_id
_entity_poly.type
_entity_poly.pdbx_seq_one_letter_code
_entity_poly.pdbx_strand_id
1 'polypeptide(L)'
;MGGILVFLIMAEIDLIRNLEKISFMIPNRLLKLQGYLLREYSKEFLEIIIYKGFSSSTTHQIEIDSEKQVIEFDHFFTKFILYEAPLTQGSEVIVRENTDSLFFLNQRNWN
;
A
#
# COMPACT_ATOMS: atom_id res chain seq x y z
N MET A 1 6.46 -28.84 -2.21
CA MET A 1 6.19 -27.60 -2.99
C MET A 1 5.98 -26.43 -2.04
N GLY A 2 7.00 -26.06 -1.24
CA GLY A 2 6.90 -24.99 -0.23
C GLY A 2 7.78 -23.76 -0.51
N GLY A 3 8.73 -23.85 -1.45
CA GLY A 3 9.64 -22.74 -1.75
C GLY A 3 8.95 -21.56 -2.44
N ILE A 4 8.18 -21.82 -3.50
CA ILE A 4 7.62 -20.76 -4.36
C ILE A 4 6.67 -19.83 -3.60
N LEU A 5 5.84 -20.38 -2.71
CA LEU A 5 4.88 -19.62 -1.90
C LEU A 5 5.59 -18.67 -0.92
N VAL A 6 6.64 -19.15 -0.23
CA VAL A 6 7.40 -18.33 0.72
C VAL A 6 8.15 -17.20 0.01
N PHE A 7 8.70 -17.44 -1.18
CA PHE A 7 9.36 -16.40 -1.98
C PHE A 7 8.41 -15.29 -2.45
N LEU A 8 7.17 -15.64 -2.82
CA LEU A 8 6.17 -14.65 -3.24
C LEU A 8 5.73 -13.77 -2.06
N ILE A 9 5.50 -14.36 -0.89
CA ILE A 9 5.16 -13.64 0.34
C ILE A 9 6.29 -12.68 0.75
N MET A 10 7.54 -13.13 0.68
CA MET A 10 8.71 -12.26 0.98
C MET A 10 8.82 -11.10 -0.01
N ALA A 11 8.64 -11.34 -1.31
CA ALA A 11 8.71 -10.31 -2.35
C ALA A 11 7.60 -9.24 -2.21
N GLU A 12 6.42 -9.64 -1.75
CA GLU A 12 5.28 -8.74 -1.55
C GLU A 12 5.37 -7.93 -0.24
N ILE A 13 5.83 -8.55 0.85
CA ILE A 13 6.17 -7.82 2.09
C ILE A 13 7.28 -6.78 1.79
N ASP A 14 8.26 -7.14 0.96
CA ASP A 14 9.28 -6.20 0.50
C ASP A 14 8.69 -5.09 -0.38
N LEU A 15 7.69 -5.37 -1.21
CA LEU A 15 7.00 -4.35 -2.01
C LEU A 15 6.36 -3.28 -1.10
N ILE A 16 5.48 -3.68 -0.19
CA ILE A 16 4.76 -2.74 0.68
C ILE A 16 5.74 -1.94 1.54
N ARG A 17 6.73 -2.59 2.15
CA ARG A 17 7.76 -1.91 2.95
C ARG A 17 8.56 -0.89 2.14
N ASN A 18 8.88 -1.19 0.88
CA ASN A 18 9.59 -0.24 0.03
C ASN A 18 8.69 0.93 -0.39
N LEU A 19 7.41 0.69 -0.68
CA LEU A 19 6.43 1.76 -0.95
C LEU A 19 6.24 2.67 0.28
N GLU A 20 6.18 2.11 1.49
CA GLU A 20 6.14 2.87 2.75
C GLU A 20 7.36 3.77 2.92
N LYS A 21 8.58 3.24 2.66
CA LYS A 21 9.82 4.04 2.71
C LYS A 21 9.79 5.21 1.73
N ILE A 22 9.29 5.00 0.52
CA ILE A 22 9.17 6.07 -0.49
C ILE A 22 8.15 7.11 -0.05
N SER A 23 6.97 6.66 0.39
CA SER A 23 5.91 7.54 0.91
C SER A 23 6.40 8.39 2.09
N PHE A 24 7.25 7.83 2.96
CA PHE A 24 7.86 8.57 4.06
C PHE A 24 8.73 9.76 3.62
N MET A 25 9.40 9.62 2.47
CA MET A 25 10.26 10.65 1.88
C MET A 25 9.46 11.73 1.12
N ILE A 26 8.22 11.44 0.72
CA ILE A 26 7.38 12.31 -0.11
C ILE A 26 6.01 12.52 0.56
N PRO A 27 5.95 13.32 1.64
CA PRO A 27 4.78 13.39 2.52
C PRO A 27 3.54 14.05 1.89
N ASN A 28 3.69 14.77 0.79
CA ASN A 28 2.60 15.41 0.04
C ASN A 28 1.97 14.48 -1.02
N ARG A 29 2.19 13.17 -0.87
CA ARG A 29 1.64 12.13 -1.76
C ARG A 29 0.95 11.05 -0.94
N LEU A 30 -0.10 10.50 -1.52
CA LEU A 30 -0.82 9.36 -0.98
C LEU A 30 -0.88 8.29 -2.06
N LEU A 31 -0.40 7.09 -1.75
CA LEU A 31 -0.49 5.95 -2.65
C LEU A 31 -1.64 5.06 -2.22
N LYS A 32 -2.52 4.76 -3.16
CA LYS A 32 -3.68 3.89 -3.00
C LYS A 32 -3.47 2.63 -3.82
N LEU A 33 -3.51 1.48 -3.17
CA LEU A 33 -3.42 0.16 -3.78
C LEU A 33 -4.80 -0.46 -3.72
N GLN A 34 -5.28 -0.93 -4.87
CA GLN A 34 -6.54 -1.64 -4.99
C GLN A 34 -6.27 -3.03 -5.53
N GLY A 35 -7.00 -4.00 -5.00
CA GLY A 35 -6.79 -5.40 -5.29
C GLY A 35 -7.90 -6.27 -4.74
N TYR A 36 -7.59 -7.56 -4.60
CA TYR A 36 -8.50 -8.52 -4.03
C TYR A 36 -7.79 -9.49 -3.11
N LEU A 37 -8.48 -9.88 -2.04
CA LEU A 37 -8.18 -11.05 -1.22
C LEU A 37 -8.91 -12.25 -1.82
N LEU A 38 -8.17 -13.33 -2.08
CA LEU A 38 -8.70 -14.59 -2.54
C LEU A 38 -9.09 -15.43 -1.32
N ARG A 39 -10.37 -15.82 -1.26
CA ARG A 39 -10.89 -16.85 -0.35
C ARG A 39 -11.22 -18.10 -1.16
N GLU A 40 -11.43 -19.22 -0.48
CA GLU A 40 -11.70 -20.52 -1.10
C GLU A 40 -12.81 -20.49 -2.18
N TYR A 41 -13.82 -19.63 -2.02
CA TYR A 41 -14.97 -19.55 -2.94
C TYR A 41 -15.38 -18.12 -3.31
N SER A 42 -14.62 -17.10 -2.91
CA SER A 42 -14.96 -15.71 -3.16
C SER A 42 -13.71 -14.83 -3.29
N LYS A 43 -13.90 -13.65 -3.88
CA LYS A 43 -12.91 -12.58 -3.85
C LYS A 43 -13.49 -11.40 -3.09
N GLU A 44 -12.72 -10.85 -2.17
CA GLU A 44 -13.06 -9.64 -1.43
C GLU A 44 -12.21 -8.49 -1.92
N PHE A 45 -12.83 -7.33 -2.12
CA PHE A 45 -12.10 -6.14 -2.53
C PHE A 45 -11.18 -5.69 -1.40
N LEU A 46 -9.91 -5.46 -1.73
CA LEU A 46 -8.88 -4.98 -0.83
C LEU A 46 -8.43 -3.59 -1.28
N GLU A 47 -8.33 -2.69 -0.31
CA GLU A 47 -7.79 -1.35 -0.51
C GLU A 47 -6.79 -1.04 0.59
N ILE A 48 -5.58 -0.63 0.20
CA ILE A 48 -4.52 -0.21 1.11
C ILE A 48 -4.14 1.22 0.77
N ILE A 49 -4.08 2.09 1.78
CA ILE A 49 -3.66 3.47 1.63
C ILE A 49 -2.35 3.67 2.38
N ILE A 50 -1.31 4.06 1.66
CA ILE A 50 0.02 4.34 2.18
C ILE A 50 0.27 5.85 2.08
N TYR A 51 0.32 6.51 3.23
CA TYR A 51 0.60 7.94 3.32
C TYR A 51 1.30 8.27 4.63
N LYS A 52 2.07 9.37 4.62
CA LYS A 52 2.64 9.95 5.82
C LYS A 52 1.68 10.97 6.43
N GLY A 53 0.87 10.53 7.38
CA GLY A 53 0.02 11.40 8.20
C GLY A 53 0.68 11.79 9.51
N PHE A 54 0.40 13.00 10.00
CA PHE A 54 0.65 13.36 11.40
C PHE A 54 -0.67 13.20 12.15
N SER A 55 -0.74 12.25 13.10
CA SER A 55 -1.86 12.19 14.04
C SER A 55 -1.68 13.29 15.07
N SER A 56 -2.64 14.21 15.19
CA SER A 56 -2.63 15.26 16.21
C SER A 56 -2.96 14.74 17.62
N SER A 57 -3.21 13.43 17.78
CA SER A 57 -3.53 12.78 19.05
C SER A 57 -2.36 11.90 19.49
N THR A 58 -1.34 12.49 20.09
CA THR A 58 -0.27 11.76 20.80
C THR A 58 -0.49 11.80 22.31
N THR A 59 -1.66 11.34 22.77
CA THR A 59 -1.83 10.92 24.18
C THR A 59 -2.05 9.42 24.35
N HIS A 60 -2.13 8.66 23.26
CA HIS A 60 -2.01 7.21 23.30
C HIS A 60 -1.13 6.79 22.13
N GLN A 61 -0.04 6.07 22.42
CA GLN A 61 0.71 5.36 21.39
C GLN A 61 -0.29 4.50 20.64
N ILE A 62 -0.46 4.76 19.34
CA ILE A 62 -1.09 3.79 18.46
C ILE A 62 -0.14 2.60 18.49
N GLU A 63 -0.52 1.52 19.19
CA GLU A 63 0.13 0.22 19.08
C GLU A 63 0.04 -0.18 17.61
N ILE A 64 1.09 0.11 16.86
CA ILE A 64 1.34 -0.52 15.57
C ILE A 64 1.75 -1.94 15.94
N ASP A 65 0.76 -2.82 16.04
CA ASP A 65 0.96 -4.26 16.16
C ASP A 65 1.55 -4.78 14.85
N SER A 66 2.87 -4.57 14.72
CA SER A 66 3.69 -4.98 13.58
C SER A 66 3.78 -6.52 13.47
N GLU A 67 3.26 -7.26 14.46
CA GLU A 67 3.18 -8.72 14.45
C GLU A 67 1.94 -9.25 13.71
N LYS A 68 0.99 -8.38 13.33
CA LYS A 68 -0.27 -8.76 12.66
C LYS A 68 -0.30 -8.59 11.15
N GLN A 69 0.85 -8.37 10.50
CA GLN A 69 0.94 -8.44 9.03
C GLN A 69 1.14 -9.88 8.56
N VAL A 70 0.16 -10.74 8.85
CA VAL A 70 0.01 -11.99 8.11
C VAL A 70 -1.32 -11.89 7.40
N ILE A 71 -1.31 -11.36 6.17
CA ILE A 71 -2.42 -11.64 5.26
C ILE A 71 -2.30 -13.13 4.94
N GLU A 72 -2.95 -13.98 5.75
CA GLU A 72 -2.99 -15.44 5.55
C GLU A 72 -3.70 -15.85 4.24
N PHE A 73 -4.23 -14.87 3.52
CA PHE A 73 -4.94 -15.02 2.26
C PHE A 73 -4.04 -14.63 1.09
N ASP A 74 -4.09 -15.43 0.02
CA ASP A 74 -3.54 -15.02 -1.26
C ASP A 74 -4.21 -13.70 -1.69
N HIS A 75 -3.41 -12.71 -2.07
CA HIS A 75 -3.92 -11.43 -2.55
C HIS A 75 -3.20 -11.02 -3.82
N PHE A 76 -3.80 -10.09 -4.54
CA PHE A 76 -3.16 -9.46 -5.67
C PHE A 76 -3.66 -8.04 -5.84
N PHE A 77 -2.75 -7.13 -6.13
CA PHE A 77 -3.06 -5.75 -6.48
C PHE A 77 -3.26 -5.63 -7.98
N THR A 78 -4.31 -4.91 -8.37
CA THR A 78 -4.67 -4.67 -9.77
C THR A 78 -4.45 -3.23 -10.19
N LYS A 79 -4.41 -2.30 -9.23
CA LYS A 79 -4.37 -0.88 -9.52
C LYS A 79 -3.66 -0.11 -8.42
N PHE A 80 -2.78 0.79 -8.84
CA PHE A 80 -2.00 1.67 -8.00
C PHE A 80 -2.26 3.11 -8.44
N ILE A 81 -2.73 3.94 -7.52
CA ILE A 81 -3.12 5.32 -7.79
C ILE A 81 -2.37 6.22 -6.83
N LEU A 82 -1.64 7.19 -7.38
CA LEU A 82 -0.94 8.20 -6.62
C LEU A 82 -1.73 9.50 -6.66
N TYR A 83 -2.05 10.01 -5.48
CA TYR A 83 -2.76 11.26 -5.28
C TYR A 83 -1.86 12.33 -4.69
N GLU A 84 -2.24 13.59 -4.88
CA GLU A 84 -1.76 14.67 -4.03
C GLU A 84 -2.39 14.58 -2.65
N ALA A 85 -1.56 14.73 -1.61
CA ALA A 85 -2.00 14.78 -0.22
C ALA A 85 -1.91 16.23 0.31
N PRO A 86 -2.83 16.64 1.21
CA PRO A 86 -3.93 15.85 1.77
C PRO A 86 -5.08 15.64 0.76
N LEU A 87 -5.76 14.48 0.86
CA LEU A 87 -6.96 14.24 0.06
C LEU A 87 -8.06 15.22 0.50
N THR A 88 -8.59 15.97 -0.46
CA THR A 88 -9.75 16.83 -0.22
C THR A 88 -10.98 16.16 -0.82
N GLN A 89 -12.00 15.93 0.00
CA GLN A 89 -13.22 15.25 -0.42
C GLN A 89 -13.83 15.97 -1.64
N GLY A 90 -14.05 15.23 -2.73
CA GLY A 90 -14.59 15.78 -3.99
C GLY A 90 -13.60 16.58 -4.85
N SER A 91 -12.32 16.65 -4.44
CA SER A 91 -11.24 17.34 -5.17
C SER A 91 -9.93 16.54 -5.10
N GLU A 92 -10.05 15.22 -5.22
CA GLU A 92 -8.92 14.30 -5.28
C GLU A 92 -8.15 14.51 -6.58
N VAL A 93 -6.89 14.94 -6.47
CA VAL A 93 -6.01 15.12 -7.64
C VAL A 93 -5.18 13.86 -7.83
N ILE A 94 -5.45 13.14 -8.93
CA ILE A 94 -4.65 11.99 -9.35
C ILE A 94 -3.38 12.52 -10.03
N VAL A 95 -2.22 12.21 -9.46
CA VAL A 95 -0.91 12.51 -10.04
C VAL A 95 -0.54 11.46 -11.09
N ARG A 96 -0.76 10.19 -10.75
CA ARG A 96 -0.46 9.03 -11.60
C ARG A 96 -1.36 7.86 -11.28
N GLU A 97 -1.56 7.00 -12.27
CA GLU A 97 -2.15 5.68 -12.12
C GLU A 97 -1.30 4.67 -12.91
N ASN A 98 -1.07 3.48 -12.34
CA ASN A 98 -0.46 2.36 -13.05
C ASN A 98 -0.99 1.02 -12.49
N THR A 99 -0.94 -0.03 -13.29
CA THR A 99 -1.23 -1.41 -12.85
C THR A 99 0.03 -2.13 -12.37
N ASP A 100 1.21 -1.67 -12.80
CA ASP A 100 2.51 -2.23 -12.39
C ASP A 100 2.97 -1.64 -11.05
N SER A 101 3.17 -2.51 -10.06
CA SER A 101 3.66 -2.12 -8.73
C SER A 101 5.10 -1.63 -8.77
N LEU A 102 5.93 -2.17 -9.67
CA LEU A 102 7.34 -1.81 -9.81
C LEU A 102 7.51 -0.36 -10.30
N PHE A 103 6.51 0.16 -11.01
CA PHE A 103 6.49 1.57 -11.44
C PHE A 103 6.61 2.51 -10.24
N PHE A 104 5.92 2.21 -9.14
CA PHE A 104 5.92 3.04 -7.94
C PHE A 104 7.12 2.76 -7.01
N LEU A 105 7.97 1.78 -7.29
CA LEU A 105 9.25 1.63 -6.57
C LEU A 105 10.30 2.65 -7.00
N ASN A 106 10.11 3.29 -8.16
CA ASN A 106 10.97 4.39 -8.59
C ASN A 106 10.44 5.72 -8.04
N GLN A 107 11.19 6.32 -7.10
CA GLN A 107 10.86 7.60 -6.49
C GLN A 107 10.62 8.74 -7.49
N ARG A 108 11.23 8.69 -8.68
CA ARG A 108 11.02 9.71 -9.73
C ARG A 108 9.59 9.72 -10.26
N ASN A 109 8.88 8.60 -10.15
CA ASN A 109 7.50 8.47 -10.60
C ASN A 109 6.48 9.04 -9.59
N TRP A 110 6.96 9.54 -8.43
CA TRP A 110 6.13 10.15 -7.40
C TRP A 110 6.08 11.68 -7.45
N ASN A 111 6.95 12.31 -8.25
CA ASN A 111 7.02 13.76 -8.40
C ASN A 111 6.08 14.26 -9.49
#